data_AF-A0A223KNJ8-F1
#
_entry.id   AF-A0A223KNJ8-F1
#
_cell.length_a   1.000
_cell.length_b   1.000
_cell.length_c   1.000
_cell.angle_alpha   90.00
_cell.angle_beta   90.00
_cell.angle_gamma   90.00
#
_symmetry.space_group_name_H-M   'P 1'
#
loop_
_entity.id
_entity.type
_entity.pdbx_description
1 polymer ?
#
loop_
_entity_poly.entity_id
_entity_poly.type
_entity_poly.pdbx_seq_one_letter_code
_entity_poly.pdbx_strand_id
1 'polypeptide(L)'
;MKLIEHYVLLRSAFSQVKEGEMVEAMTEEISSILSCTFRNAQLLLKRMEQEQWITWKSRRGRGRKATLSFHLSLRDSALTRLKELIDKQNIQACLDYIHHTNLPTSIREELTLYLKNYFGYKQDSSGRNDMLRLPLKQEIYTLDPSLVSTADEAHLVTQIFDPLVIYHEKNQTFEPHLVYGWKVKDDGKRWIFYIQKGIVFHNGRTLCAKDVIYTFSRLKDGSGNYPYFFQHILEIKEINELVLEITFSQPTYQFLHHIGSFYASILPYDIGFIEESPIGTGPFKVEMRNENIVRLEANLAYFQGRPFLDKVELLKTEMDIHMLDTLEKKADFDTSSSIEFIEKGSNFLLVNLQKVGPLQNRENREVLYALVDQRADDS
;
A
#
# COMPACT_ATOMS: atom_id res chain seq x y z
N MET A 1 4.73 -25.03 -11.38
CA MET A 1 3.27 -25.14 -11.21
C MET A 1 2.94 -26.16 -10.14
N LYS A 2 1.95 -25.86 -9.29
CA LYS A 2 1.34 -26.81 -8.35
C LYS A 2 0.50 -27.83 -9.12
N LEU A 3 0.25 -28.99 -8.50
CA LEU A 3 -0.58 -30.06 -9.10
C LEU A 3 -2.00 -29.57 -9.45
N ILE A 4 -2.61 -28.74 -8.60
CA ILE A 4 -3.95 -28.18 -8.83
C ILE A 4 -4.00 -27.25 -10.05
N GLU A 5 -2.92 -26.56 -10.40
CA GLU A 5 -2.87 -25.70 -11.60
C GLU A 5 -2.87 -26.55 -12.86
N HIS A 6 -2.11 -27.65 -12.86
CA HIS A 6 -2.16 -28.63 -13.94
C HIS A 6 -3.56 -29.25 -14.06
N TYR A 7 -4.22 -29.51 -12.93
CA TYR A 7 -5.59 -30.04 -12.92
C TYR A 7 -6.57 -29.04 -13.55
N VAL A 8 -6.54 -27.77 -13.13
CA VAL A 8 -7.43 -26.72 -13.66
C VAL A 8 -7.19 -26.52 -15.16
N LEU A 9 -5.93 -26.48 -15.62
CA LEU A 9 -5.64 -26.40 -17.06
C LEU A 9 -6.23 -27.58 -17.84
N LEU A 10 -6.00 -28.80 -17.34
CA LEU A 10 -6.53 -30.00 -17.97
C LEU A 10 -8.06 -30.00 -17.98
N ARG A 11 -8.69 -29.74 -16.83
CA ARG A 11 -10.15 -29.73 -16.67
C ARG A 11 -10.80 -28.64 -17.52
N SER A 12 -10.15 -27.48 -17.68
CA SER A 12 -10.64 -26.38 -18.53
C SER A 12 -10.72 -26.77 -20.00
N ALA A 13 -9.76 -27.53 -20.51
CA ALA A 13 -9.78 -28.05 -21.88
C ALA A 13 -10.94 -29.04 -22.15
N PHE A 14 -11.52 -29.60 -21.08
CA PHE A 14 -12.67 -30.50 -21.11
C PHE A 14 -13.89 -29.92 -20.38
N SER A 15 -14.04 -28.58 -20.35
CA SER A 15 -15.06 -27.89 -19.54
C SER A 15 -16.51 -28.33 -19.81
N GLN A 16 -16.81 -28.82 -21.01
CA GLN A 16 -18.13 -29.35 -21.41
C GLN A 16 -18.47 -30.72 -20.82
N VAL A 17 -17.50 -31.46 -20.31
CA VAL A 17 -17.64 -32.82 -19.80
C VAL A 17 -18.18 -32.78 -18.39
N LYS A 18 -19.21 -33.57 -18.06
CA LYS A 18 -19.76 -33.63 -16.70
C LYS A 18 -18.86 -34.43 -15.77
N GLU A 19 -18.92 -34.14 -14.48
CA GLU A 19 -18.23 -34.93 -13.46
C GLU A 19 -18.69 -36.40 -13.52
N GLY A 20 -17.73 -37.33 -13.44
CA GLY A 20 -17.95 -38.78 -13.56
C GLY A 20 -18.12 -39.29 -15.00
N GLU A 21 -18.30 -38.40 -15.99
CA GLU A 21 -18.39 -38.80 -17.40
C GLU A 21 -17.01 -39.21 -17.94
N MET A 22 -16.98 -40.29 -18.72
CA MET A 22 -15.76 -40.83 -19.30
C MET A 22 -15.50 -40.20 -20.66
N VAL A 23 -14.28 -39.69 -20.85
CA VAL A 23 -13.84 -39.10 -22.12
C VAL A 23 -12.58 -39.78 -22.61
N GLU A 24 -12.47 -39.84 -23.94
CA GLU A 24 -11.29 -40.36 -24.60
C GLU A 24 -10.34 -39.23 -24.99
N ALA A 25 -9.09 -39.32 -24.55
CA ALA A 25 -8.05 -38.34 -24.88
C ALA A 25 -6.73 -39.05 -25.20
N MET A 26 -5.98 -38.53 -26.17
CA MET A 26 -4.62 -38.99 -26.43
C MET A 26 -3.67 -38.41 -25.38
N THR A 27 -2.71 -39.20 -24.91
CA THR A 27 -1.72 -38.70 -23.94
C THR A 27 -0.87 -37.57 -24.53
N GLU A 28 -0.70 -37.54 -25.86
CA GLU A 28 -0.05 -36.44 -26.60
C GLU A 28 -0.85 -35.14 -26.49
N GLU A 29 -2.18 -35.18 -26.66
CA GLU A 29 -3.08 -34.04 -26.46
C GLU A 29 -2.98 -33.52 -25.02
N ILE A 30 -3.02 -34.42 -24.02
CA ILE A 30 -2.88 -34.06 -22.61
C ILE A 30 -1.52 -33.40 -22.34
N SER A 31 -0.44 -33.93 -22.91
CA SER A 31 0.90 -33.36 -22.72
C SER A 31 1.02 -31.96 -23.33
N SER A 32 0.34 -31.70 -24.45
CA SER A 32 0.24 -30.38 -25.07
C SER A 32 -0.55 -29.40 -24.20
N ILE A 33 -1.74 -29.80 -23.71
CA ILE A 33 -2.56 -28.99 -22.79
C ILE A 33 -1.77 -28.60 -21.54
N LEU A 34 -1.03 -29.56 -20.97
CA LEU A 34 -0.21 -29.35 -19.77
C LEU A 34 1.14 -28.68 -20.06
N SER A 35 1.45 -28.39 -21.34
CA SER A 35 2.73 -27.82 -21.79
C SER A 35 3.95 -28.56 -21.22
N CYS A 36 3.92 -29.89 -21.22
CA CYS A 36 4.98 -30.71 -20.63
C CYS A 36 5.30 -31.96 -21.45
N THR A 37 6.37 -32.66 -21.07
CA THR A 37 6.75 -33.91 -21.76
C THR A 37 5.74 -35.02 -21.51
N PHE A 38 5.64 -35.97 -22.44
CA PHE A 38 4.77 -37.15 -22.31
C PHE A 38 4.93 -37.88 -20.97
N ARG A 39 6.19 -38.09 -20.54
CA ARG A 39 6.51 -38.77 -19.26
C ARG A 39 6.00 -37.96 -18.07
N ASN A 40 6.16 -36.63 -18.11
CA ASN A 40 5.69 -35.77 -17.03
C ASN A 40 4.16 -35.70 -16.97
N ALA A 41 3.48 -35.68 -18.10
CA ALA A 41 2.02 -35.74 -18.16
C ALA A 41 1.48 -37.01 -17.47
N GLN A 42 2.09 -38.18 -17.72
CA GLN A 42 1.72 -39.42 -17.03
C GLN A 42 1.94 -39.37 -15.52
N LEU A 43 3.03 -38.74 -15.06
CA LEU A 43 3.30 -38.55 -13.63
C LEU A 43 2.26 -37.63 -12.99
N LEU A 44 1.90 -36.53 -13.65
CA LEU A 44 0.87 -35.59 -13.19
C LEU A 44 -0.50 -36.27 -13.09
N LEU A 45 -0.91 -37.03 -14.13
CA LEU A 45 -2.16 -37.79 -14.12
C LEU A 45 -2.20 -38.80 -12.98
N LYS A 46 -1.13 -39.56 -12.77
CA LYS A 46 -1.05 -40.51 -11.66
C LYS A 46 -1.18 -39.83 -10.30
N ARG A 47 -0.58 -38.65 -10.13
CA ARG A 47 -0.71 -37.86 -8.90
C ARG A 47 -2.14 -37.34 -8.71
N MET A 48 -2.78 -36.83 -9.77
CA MET A 48 -4.18 -36.40 -9.71
C MET A 48 -5.14 -37.56 -9.38
N GLU A 49 -4.85 -38.77 -9.86
CA GLU A 49 -5.59 -39.98 -9.53
C GLU A 49 -5.38 -40.41 -8.07
N GLN A 50 -4.17 -40.27 -7.52
CA GLN A 50 -3.90 -40.52 -6.09
C GLN A 50 -4.73 -39.59 -5.19
N GLU A 51 -4.88 -38.33 -5.59
CA GLU A 51 -5.74 -37.34 -4.91
C GLU A 51 -7.24 -37.54 -5.19
N GLN A 52 -7.62 -38.58 -5.95
CA GLN A 52 -9.00 -38.89 -6.35
C GLN A 52 -9.69 -37.81 -7.20
N TRP A 53 -8.94 -36.92 -7.85
CA TRP A 53 -9.51 -35.85 -8.69
C TRP A 53 -9.95 -36.36 -10.06
N ILE A 54 -9.32 -37.44 -10.53
CA ILE A 54 -9.61 -38.09 -11.80
C ILE A 54 -9.61 -39.61 -11.65
N THR A 55 -10.24 -40.31 -12.61
CA THR A 55 -9.92 -41.71 -12.91
C THR A 55 -9.24 -41.77 -14.27
N TRP A 56 -8.10 -42.44 -14.33
CA TRP A 56 -7.30 -42.53 -15.55
C TRP A 56 -7.00 -43.98 -15.90
N LYS A 57 -7.46 -44.40 -17.08
CA LYS A 57 -7.16 -45.74 -17.62
C LYS A 57 -6.37 -45.61 -18.91
N SER A 58 -5.07 -45.84 -18.80
CA SER A 58 -4.17 -45.92 -19.95
C SER A 58 -4.43 -47.20 -20.76
N ARG A 59 -4.46 -47.09 -22.09
CA ARG A 59 -4.43 -48.24 -23.01
C ARG A 59 -3.04 -48.38 -23.63
N ARG A 60 -2.48 -49.60 -23.62
CA ARG A 60 -1.18 -49.90 -24.27
C ARG A 60 -1.32 -49.95 -25.80
N GLY A 61 -0.46 -49.20 -26.51
CA GLY A 61 -0.33 -49.16 -27.98
C GLY A 61 -0.25 -47.73 -28.55
N ARG A 62 0.57 -47.49 -29.59
CA ARG A 62 0.66 -46.17 -30.28
C ARG A 62 -0.71 -45.75 -30.82
N GLY A 63 -1.10 -44.48 -30.62
CA GLY A 63 -2.34 -43.90 -31.14
C GLY A 63 -3.64 -44.33 -30.44
N ARG A 64 -3.57 -45.06 -29.30
CA ARG A 64 -4.78 -45.43 -28.56
C ARG A 64 -5.18 -44.32 -27.59
N LYS A 65 -6.45 -43.93 -27.67
CA LYS A 65 -7.04 -43.00 -26.70
C LYS A 65 -7.16 -43.68 -25.34
N ALA A 66 -6.75 -42.97 -24.31
CA ALA A 66 -6.96 -43.37 -22.93
C ALA A 66 -8.28 -42.77 -22.44
N THR A 67 -8.84 -43.37 -21.40
CA THR A 67 -10.11 -42.93 -20.82
C THR A 67 -9.85 -42.15 -19.53
N LEU A 68 -10.47 -40.98 -19.42
CA LEU A 68 -10.33 -40.03 -18.32
C LEU A 68 -11.73 -39.66 -17.82
N SER A 69 -11.95 -39.64 -16.51
CA SER A 69 -13.12 -39.00 -15.90
C SER A 69 -12.67 -38.02 -14.83
N PHE A 70 -13.38 -36.90 -14.71
CA PHE A 70 -13.10 -35.87 -13.71
C PHE A 70 -14.08 -36.00 -12.55
N HIS A 71 -13.59 -35.93 -11.32
CA HIS A 71 -14.41 -36.03 -10.10
C HIS A 71 -14.47 -34.72 -9.32
N LEU A 72 -13.51 -33.82 -9.54
CA LEU A 72 -13.47 -32.51 -8.92
C LEU A 72 -14.04 -31.44 -9.86
N SER A 73 -14.99 -30.64 -9.36
CA SER A 73 -15.58 -29.53 -10.11
C SER A 73 -14.51 -28.56 -10.61
N LEU A 74 -14.62 -28.12 -11.87
CA LEU A 74 -13.73 -27.09 -12.42
C LEU A 74 -13.84 -25.80 -11.61
N ARG A 75 -15.07 -25.42 -11.25
CA ARG A 75 -15.34 -24.23 -10.45
C ARG A 75 -14.65 -24.32 -9.08
N ASP A 76 -14.86 -25.42 -8.36
CA ASP A 76 -14.38 -25.54 -6.98
C ASP A 76 -12.86 -25.69 -6.92
N SER A 77 -12.27 -26.43 -7.87
CA SER A 77 -10.80 -26.50 -8.02
C SER A 77 -10.20 -25.14 -8.36
N ALA A 78 -10.84 -24.39 -9.26
CA ALA A 78 -10.36 -23.08 -9.65
C ALA A 78 -10.45 -22.05 -8.50
N LEU A 79 -11.55 -22.06 -7.75
CA LEU A 79 -11.75 -21.22 -6.56
C LEU A 79 -10.78 -21.60 -5.44
N THR A 80 -10.52 -22.89 -5.23
CA THR A 80 -9.53 -23.36 -4.25
C THR A 80 -8.15 -22.81 -4.58
N ARG A 81 -7.76 -22.86 -5.87
CA ARG A 81 -6.46 -22.29 -6.29
C ARG A 81 -6.39 -20.78 -6.08
N LEU A 82 -7.46 -20.04 -6.40
CA LEU A 82 -7.52 -18.60 -6.15
C LEU A 82 -7.35 -18.28 -4.66
N LYS A 83 -8.05 -19.00 -3.77
CA LYS A 83 -7.92 -18.83 -2.31
C LYS A 83 -6.49 -19.06 -1.82
N GLU A 84 -5.83 -20.10 -2.30
CA GLU A 84 -4.42 -20.34 -1.95
C GLU A 84 -3.47 -19.21 -2.40
N LEU A 85 -3.77 -18.52 -3.51
CA LEU A 85 -2.98 -17.38 -3.99
C LEU A 85 -3.24 -16.13 -3.13
N ILE A 86 -4.50 -15.92 -2.74
CA ILE A 86 -4.92 -14.87 -1.81
C ILE A 86 -4.26 -15.06 -0.43
N ASP A 87 -4.24 -16.28 0.10
CA ASP A 87 -3.61 -16.60 1.39
C ASP A 87 -2.09 -16.30 1.38
N LYS A 88 -1.47 -16.33 0.19
CA LYS A 88 -0.08 -15.92 -0.01
C LYS A 88 0.12 -14.43 -0.23
N GLN A 89 -0.96 -13.64 -0.17
CA GLN A 89 -0.97 -12.18 -0.34
C GLN A 89 -0.39 -11.72 -1.70
N ASN A 90 -0.40 -12.58 -2.72
CA ASN A 90 0.09 -12.24 -4.04
C ASN A 90 -1.10 -12.01 -4.98
N ILE A 91 -1.59 -10.77 -4.99
CA ILE A 91 -2.76 -10.38 -5.78
C ILE A 91 -2.45 -10.40 -7.28
N GLN A 92 -1.23 -10.03 -7.69
CA GLN A 92 -0.84 -10.10 -9.09
C GLN A 92 -0.94 -11.53 -9.63
N ALA A 93 -0.45 -12.52 -8.89
CA ALA A 93 -0.60 -13.92 -9.27
C ALA A 93 -2.07 -14.37 -9.34
N CYS A 94 -2.97 -13.76 -8.56
CA CYS A 94 -4.42 -14.01 -8.67
C CYS A 94 -4.97 -13.49 -10.00
N LEU A 95 -4.60 -12.26 -10.39
CA LEU A 95 -4.99 -11.67 -11.67
C LEU A 95 -4.45 -12.50 -12.84
N ASP A 96 -3.15 -12.80 -12.84
CA ASP A 96 -2.51 -13.60 -13.87
C ASP A 96 -3.20 -14.96 -14.01
N TYR A 97 -3.56 -15.59 -12.89
CA TYR A 97 -4.30 -16.85 -12.88
C TYR A 97 -5.69 -16.71 -13.52
N ILE A 98 -6.45 -15.66 -13.20
CA ILE A 98 -7.79 -15.41 -13.76
C ILE A 98 -7.73 -15.10 -15.27
N HIS A 99 -6.72 -14.34 -15.71
CA HIS A 99 -6.60 -13.86 -17.09
C HIS A 99 -5.92 -14.85 -18.04
N HIS A 100 -4.91 -15.58 -17.58
CA HIS A 100 -4.11 -16.47 -18.43
C HIS A 100 -4.55 -17.94 -18.39
N THR A 101 -5.36 -18.33 -17.40
CA THR A 101 -5.99 -19.66 -17.43
C THR A 101 -7.18 -19.64 -18.37
N ASN A 102 -7.27 -20.63 -19.27
CA ASN A 102 -8.36 -20.75 -20.24
C ASN A 102 -9.68 -21.23 -19.61
N LEU A 103 -10.14 -20.51 -18.58
CA LEU A 103 -11.37 -20.79 -17.85
C LEU A 103 -12.60 -20.36 -18.66
N PRO A 104 -13.74 -21.08 -18.53
CA PRO A 104 -15.04 -20.60 -19.00
C PRO A 104 -15.37 -19.21 -18.44
N THR A 105 -16.02 -18.36 -19.25
CA THR A 105 -16.35 -16.97 -18.89
C THR A 105 -17.07 -16.86 -17.54
N SER A 106 -18.05 -17.72 -17.27
CA SER A 106 -18.81 -17.70 -16.02
C SER A 106 -17.95 -17.96 -14.78
N ILE A 107 -16.99 -18.89 -14.86
CA ILE A 107 -16.06 -19.17 -13.77
C ILE A 107 -15.09 -17.99 -13.61
N ARG A 108 -14.59 -17.43 -14.72
CA ARG A 108 -13.72 -16.25 -14.68
C ARG A 108 -14.40 -15.08 -13.98
N GLU A 109 -15.63 -14.75 -14.34
CA GLU A 109 -16.43 -13.70 -13.71
C GLU A 109 -16.65 -13.94 -12.22
N GLU A 110 -16.94 -15.17 -11.82
CA GLU A 110 -17.10 -15.55 -10.41
C GLU A 110 -15.79 -15.34 -9.62
N LEU A 111 -14.65 -15.77 -10.17
CA LEU A 111 -13.34 -15.59 -9.55
C LEU A 111 -12.94 -14.11 -9.46
N THR A 112 -13.21 -13.33 -10.51
CA THR A 112 -13.01 -11.87 -10.50
C THR A 112 -13.86 -11.22 -9.41
N LEU A 113 -15.14 -11.59 -9.29
CA LEU A 113 -16.01 -11.08 -8.24
C LEU A 113 -15.53 -11.49 -6.84
N TYR A 114 -15.06 -12.72 -6.68
CA TYR A 114 -14.47 -13.19 -5.42
C TYR A 114 -13.25 -12.34 -5.03
N LEU A 115 -12.34 -12.08 -5.98
CA LEU A 115 -11.15 -11.26 -5.75
C LEU A 115 -11.52 -9.79 -5.46
N LYS A 116 -12.46 -9.20 -6.18
CA LYS A 116 -12.99 -7.86 -5.85
C LYS A 116 -13.57 -7.81 -4.44
N ASN A 117 -14.31 -8.84 -4.05
CA ASN A 117 -14.86 -8.99 -2.71
C ASN A 117 -13.82 -9.28 -1.64
N TYR A 118 -12.56 -9.59 -1.98
CA TYR A 118 -11.50 -9.72 -0.99
C TYR A 118 -11.10 -8.36 -0.41
N PHE A 119 -11.13 -7.32 -1.24
CA PHE A 119 -10.87 -5.94 -0.86
C PHE A 119 -12.07 -5.28 -0.15
N GLY A 120 -11.82 -4.08 0.37
CA GLY A 120 -12.78 -3.26 1.08
C GLY A 120 -12.85 -3.57 2.57
N TYR A 121 -13.87 -3.02 3.21
CA TYR A 121 -14.13 -3.22 4.63
C TYR A 121 -14.62 -4.65 4.89
N LYS A 122 -14.02 -5.29 5.89
CA LYS A 122 -14.33 -6.63 6.37
C LYS A 122 -14.39 -6.60 7.89
N GLN A 123 -15.43 -7.20 8.40
CA GLN A 123 -15.56 -7.50 9.81
C GLN A 123 -15.47 -9.02 9.99
N ASP A 124 -14.77 -9.45 11.03
CA ASP A 124 -14.72 -10.85 11.40
C ASP A 124 -16.08 -11.35 11.92
N SER A 125 -16.24 -12.66 12.06
CA SER A 125 -17.49 -13.27 12.57
C SER A 125 -17.81 -12.88 14.01
N SER A 126 -16.84 -12.36 14.76
CA SER A 126 -17.05 -11.89 16.13
C SER A 126 -17.59 -10.46 16.21
N GLY A 127 -17.52 -9.70 15.11
CA GLY A 127 -17.92 -8.29 15.07
C GLY A 127 -16.95 -7.37 15.79
N ARG A 128 -15.70 -7.82 16.04
CA ARG A 128 -14.74 -7.10 16.90
C ARG A 128 -13.40 -6.84 16.24
N ASN A 129 -13.23 -7.27 14.99
CA ASN A 129 -12.01 -7.01 14.23
C ASN A 129 -12.38 -6.40 12.88
N ASP A 130 -12.25 -5.08 12.82
CA ASP A 130 -12.57 -4.24 11.67
C ASP A 130 -11.33 -4.05 10.79
N MET A 131 -11.36 -4.60 9.58
CA MET A 131 -10.24 -4.58 8.64
C MET A 131 -10.60 -3.88 7.34
N LEU A 132 -9.74 -2.99 6.87
CA LEU A 132 -9.84 -2.38 5.54
C LEU A 132 -8.71 -2.87 4.64
N ARG A 133 -9.05 -3.49 3.50
CA ARG A 133 -8.08 -3.89 2.47
C ARG A 133 -8.15 -2.96 1.27
N LEU A 134 -7.04 -2.33 0.94
CA LEU A 134 -6.91 -1.42 -0.19
C LEU A 134 -5.86 -1.94 -1.19
N PRO A 135 -6.08 -1.72 -2.49
CA PRO A 135 -5.06 -1.95 -3.49
C PRO A 135 -3.98 -0.87 -3.38
N LEU A 136 -2.74 -1.27 -3.56
CA LEU A 136 -1.57 -0.39 -3.59
C LEU A 136 -0.96 -0.51 -4.99
N LYS A 137 -1.07 0.54 -5.80
CA LYS A 137 -0.59 0.54 -7.19
C LYS A 137 0.93 0.64 -7.27
N GLN A 138 1.55 1.41 -6.37
CA GLN A 138 2.98 1.70 -6.39
C GLN A 138 3.69 1.07 -5.20
N GLU A 139 4.98 0.79 -5.38
CA GLU A 139 5.79 0.27 -4.29
C GLU A 139 6.08 1.36 -3.26
N ILE A 140 5.93 1.04 -1.97
CA ILE A 140 6.38 1.89 -0.87
C ILE A 140 7.88 1.64 -0.70
N TYR A 141 8.70 2.62 -1.06
CA TYR A 141 10.15 2.50 -0.98
C TYR A 141 10.65 2.77 0.44
N THR A 142 10.14 3.81 1.07
CA THR A 142 10.53 4.19 2.43
C THR A 142 9.34 4.64 3.28
N LEU A 143 9.45 4.40 4.58
CA LEU A 143 8.58 4.92 5.62
C LEU A 143 9.29 5.96 6.49
N ASP A 144 10.50 6.37 6.14
CA ASP A 144 11.19 7.46 6.83
C ASP A 144 10.50 8.78 6.44
N PRO A 145 9.88 9.49 7.40
CA PRO A 145 9.11 10.68 7.07
C PRO A 145 9.91 11.70 6.26
N SER A 146 11.23 11.81 6.49
CA SER A 146 12.05 12.82 5.82
C SER A 146 12.50 12.44 4.41
N LEU A 147 12.37 11.16 4.01
CA LEU A 147 12.80 10.64 2.70
C LEU A 147 11.64 10.31 1.75
N VAL A 148 10.42 10.29 2.26
CA VAL A 148 9.21 10.08 1.45
C VAL A 148 9.11 11.11 0.32
N SER A 149 8.65 10.65 -0.84
CA SER A 149 8.53 11.47 -2.05
C SER A 149 7.24 11.29 -2.83
N THR A 150 6.43 10.27 -2.50
CA THR A 150 5.13 10.01 -3.15
C THR A 150 3.96 10.33 -2.21
N ALA A 151 2.78 10.58 -2.78
CA ALA A 151 1.57 10.86 -2.01
C ALA A 151 1.13 9.65 -1.16
N ASP A 152 1.23 8.43 -1.71
CA ASP A 152 0.88 7.19 -1.01
C ASP A 152 1.77 6.96 0.22
N GLU A 153 3.09 7.13 0.06
CA GLU A 153 4.05 7.07 1.16
C GLU A 153 3.79 8.16 2.20
N ALA A 154 3.49 9.40 1.76
CA ALA A 154 3.23 10.51 2.67
C ALA A 154 1.96 10.26 3.49
N HIS A 155 0.89 9.80 2.83
CA HIS A 155 -0.33 9.40 3.51
C HIS A 155 -0.06 8.30 4.54
N LEU A 156 0.69 7.26 4.16
CA LEU A 156 1.04 6.15 5.05
C LEU A 156 1.86 6.61 6.26
N VAL A 157 2.85 7.49 6.05
CA VAL A 157 3.64 8.10 7.13
C VAL A 157 2.74 8.87 8.11
N THR A 158 1.75 9.63 7.64
CA THR A 158 0.81 10.35 8.53
C THR A 158 -0.10 9.42 9.35
N GLN A 159 -0.22 8.15 8.97
CA GLN A 159 -0.92 7.16 9.81
C GLN A 159 -0.04 6.60 10.92
N ILE A 160 1.29 6.66 10.75
CA ILE A 160 2.28 6.03 11.64
C ILE A 160 2.91 7.07 12.59
N PHE A 161 3.13 8.29 12.13
CA PHE A 161 3.84 9.33 12.86
C PHE A 161 3.03 10.62 12.95
N ASP A 162 3.31 11.41 13.97
CA ASP A 162 2.68 12.72 14.15
C ASP A 162 3.70 13.87 14.10
N PRO A 163 3.33 15.00 13.50
CA PRO A 163 4.08 16.26 13.61
C PRO A 163 3.80 17.00 14.92
N LEU A 164 4.57 18.06 15.22
CA LEU A 164 4.33 18.87 16.42
C LEU A 164 2.97 19.58 16.40
N VAL A 165 2.54 20.04 15.23
CA VAL A 165 1.34 20.85 14.99
C VAL A 165 0.62 20.34 13.76
N ILE A 166 -0.66 20.66 13.60
CA ILE A 166 -1.44 20.37 12.40
C ILE A 166 -1.89 21.67 11.75
N TYR A 167 -1.91 21.71 10.42
CA TYR A 167 -2.50 22.81 9.67
C TYR A 167 -3.97 22.51 9.35
N HIS A 168 -4.88 23.36 9.82
CA HIS A 168 -6.31 23.28 9.53
C HIS A 168 -6.66 24.15 8.32
N GLU A 169 -6.83 23.52 7.16
CA GLU A 169 -7.07 24.21 5.89
C GLU A 169 -8.30 25.13 5.90
N LYS A 170 -9.40 24.69 6.53
CA LYS A 170 -10.67 25.45 6.58
C LYS A 170 -10.50 26.82 7.26
N ASN A 171 -9.70 26.86 8.31
CA ASN A 171 -9.50 28.05 9.12
C ASN A 171 -8.18 28.76 8.80
N GLN A 172 -7.32 28.14 7.99
CA GLN A 172 -5.97 28.58 7.65
C GLN A 172 -5.10 28.83 8.89
N THR A 173 -5.23 27.96 9.90
CA THR A 173 -4.55 28.08 11.19
C THR A 173 -3.73 26.85 11.54
N PHE A 174 -2.69 27.05 12.34
CA PHE A 174 -1.96 25.96 12.99
C PHE A 174 -2.57 25.67 14.35
N GLU A 175 -2.79 24.38 14.62
CA GLU A 175 -3.31 23.90 15.88
C GLU A 175 -2.29 22.99 16.58
N PRO A 176 -2.24 22.99 17.93
CA PRO A 176 -1.37 22.09 18.68
C PRO A 176 -1.73 20.61 18.42
N HIS A 177 -0.72 19.76 18.25
CA HIS A 177 -0.92 18.30 18.07
C HIS A 177 -0.12 17.49 19.09
N LEU A 178 1.19 17.25 18.88
CA LEU A 178 2.07 16.67 19.92
C LEU A 178 2.47 17.70 20.99
N VAL A 179 2.33 18.99 20.67
CA VAL A 179 2.54 20.08 21.63
C VAL A 179 1.20 20.57 22.18
N TYR A 180 1.21 21.12 23.39
CA TYR A 180 0.12 21.90 23.95
C TYR A 180 0.08 23.32 23.35
N GLY A 181 1.24 23.84 22.93
CA GLY A 181 1.36 25.13 22.27
C GLY A 181 2.80 25.58 22.17
N TRP A 182 3.00 26.81 21.69
CA TRP A 182 4.32 27.40 21.52
C TRP A 182 4.33 28.90 21.81
N LYS A 183 5.53 29.46 22.00
CA LYS A 183 5.78 30.91 22.08
C LYS A 183 6.84 31.31 21.07
N VAL A 184 6.58 32.40 20.37
CA VAL A 184 7.53 33.03 19.46
C VAL A 184 8.15 34.25 20.14
N LYS A 185 9.47 34.35 20.12
CA LYS A 185 10.25 35.44 20.69
C LYS A 185 11.24 35.98 19.66
N ASP A 186 11.77 37.16 19.96
CA ASP A 186 12.81 37.84 19.20
C ASP A 186 12.50 37.90 17.70
N ASP A 187 11.28 38.34 17.38
CA ASP A 187 10.81 38.53 16.00
C ASP A 187 10.95 37.24 15.15
N GLY A 188 10.55 36.10 15.71
CA GLY A 188 10.58 34.81 14.98
C GLY A 188 11.92 34.08 14.99
N LYS A 189 12.92 34.56 15.75
CA LYS A 189 14.23 33.90 15.90
C LYS A 189 14.28 32.86 17.02
N ARG A 190 13.36 32.89 17.97
CA ARG A 190 13.29 31.91 19.06
C ARG A 190 11.89 31.34 19.21
N TRP A 191 11.79 30.02 19.26
CA TRP A 191 10.55 29.28 19.37
C TRP A 191 10.61 28.34 20.57
N ILE A 192 9.67 28.47 21.50
CA ILE A 192 9.58 27.62 22.69
C ILE A 192 8.36 26.72 22.52
N PHE A 193 8.55 25.41 22.59
CA PHE A 193 7.47 24.42 22.47
C PHE A 193 7.21 23.73 23.81
N TYR A 194 5.93 23.47 24.09
CA TYR A 194 5.47 22.76 25.29
C TYR A 194 4.84 21.44 24.87
N ILE A 195 5.51 20.32 25.11
CA ILE A 195 5.05 18.98 24.71
C ILE A 195 3.88 18.54 25.60
N GLN A 196 2.88 17.87 25.01
CA GLN A 196 1.77 17.31 25.78
C GLN A 196 2.24 16.13 26.65
N LYS A 197 1.64 16.02 27.84
CA LYS A 197 1.96 14.93 28.77
C LYS A 197 1.27 13.63 28.35
N GLY A 198 1.96 12.52 28.53
CA GLY A 198 1.37 11.18 28.42
C GLY A 198 1.23 10.64 27.00
N ILE A 199 1.77 11.32 26.00
CA ILE A 199 1.86 10.77 24.64
C ILE A 199 2.87 9.64 24.64
N VAL A 200 2.48 8.49 24.10
CA VAL A 200 3.31 7.29 24.01
C VAL A 200 3.57 6.91 22.56
N PHE A 201 4.81 6.49 22.29
CA PHE A 201 5.16 5.83 21.04
C PHE A 201 4.55 4.43 20.99
N HIS A 202 4.54 3.84 19.79
CA HIS A 202 4.04 2.47 19.56
C HIS A 202 4.75 1.40 20.40
N ASN A 203 5.98 1.65 20.84
CA ASN A 203 6.76 0.78 21.72
C ASN A 203 6.49 0.99 23.22
N GLY A 204 5.59 1.91 23.58
CA GLY A 204 5.21 2.23 24.95
C GLY A 204 6.07 3.30 25.65
N ARG A 205 7.17 3.77 25.04
CA ARG A 205 7.96 4.87 25.61
C ARG A 205 7.18 6.19 25.51
N THR A 206 7.26 7.01 26.56
CA THR A 206 6.68 8.36 26.55
C THR A 206 7.51 9.32 25.71
N LEU A 207 6.83 10.16 24.93
CA LEU A 207 7.40 11.27 24.17
C LEU A 207 7.97 12.34 25.10
N CYS A 208 9.18 12.81 24.81
CA CYS A 208 9.82 13.90 25.53
C CYS A 208 10.62 14.84 24.61
N ALA A 209 11.19 15.91 25.16
CA ALA A 209 11.94 16.93 24.42
C ALA A 209 13.10 16.36 23.61
N LYS A 210 13.72 15.26 24.07
CA LYS A 210 14.83 14.60 23.38
C LYS A 210 14.42 14.01 22.02
N ASP A 211 13.17 13.57 21.88
CA ASP A 211 12.63 13.07 20.61
C ASP A 211 12.55 14.16 19.55
N VAL A 212 12.09 15.34 19.97
CA VAL A 212 12.00 16.51 19.11
C VAL A 212 13.40 17.00 18.74
N ILE A 213 14.33 17.02 19.70
CA ILE A 213 15.73 17.39 19.46
C ILE A 213 16.37 16.42 18.46
N TYR A 214 16.25 15.11 18.69
CA TYR A 214 16.79 14.09 17.79
C TYR A 214 16.26 14.28 16.35
N THR A 215 14.94 14.42 16.22
CA THR A 215 14.27 14.56 14.92
C THR A 215 14.76 15.82 14.18
N PHE A 216 14.76 16.98 14.83
CA PHE A 216 15.15 18.22 14.17
C PHE A 216 16.66 18.39 13.99
N SER A 217 17.49 17.78 14.85
CA SER A 217 18.93 17.67 14.62
C SER A 217 19.20 16.85 13.35
N ARG A 218 18.53 15.71 13.20
CA ARG A 218 18.61 14.87 12.00
C ARG A 218 18.23 15.65 10.73
N LEU A 219 17.12 16.39 10.75
CA LEU A 219 16.66 17.21 9.61
C LEU A 219 17.62 18.37 9.31
N LYS A 220 18.14 19.04 10.36
CA LYS A 220 19.13 20.12 10.23
C LYS A 220 20.44 19.61 9.61
N ASP A 221 20.91 18.43 9.98
CA ASP A 221 22.16 17.84 9.49
C ASP A 221 22.05 17.28 8.06
N GLY A 222 20.93 17.54 7.39
CA GLY A 222 20.72 17.24 5.99
C GLY A 222 20.14 15.85 5.72
N SER A 223 19.62 15.17 6.74
CA SER A 223 18.92 13.90 6.53
C SER A 223 17.54 14.16 5.94
N GLY A 224 17.28 13.64 4.75
CA GLY A 224 15.99 13.76 4.08
C GLY A 224 16.03 14.62 2.81
N ASN A 225 14.87 14.74 2.17
CA ASN A 225 14.70 15.48 0.92
C ASN A 225 14.48 16.98 1.12
N TYR A 226 14.41 17.46 2.37
CA TYR A 226 13.99 18.83 2.72
C TYR A 226 15.00 19.62 3.59
N PRO A 227 16.32 19.52 3.36
CA PRO A 227 17.33 20.11 4.24
C PRO A 227 17.24 21.65 4.33
N TYR A 228 16.79 22.30 3.25
CA TYR A 228 16.69 23.75 3.15
C TYR A 228 15.76 24.36 4.21
N PHE A 229 14.70 23.67 4.64
CA PHE A 229 13.75 24.20 5.62
C PHE A 229 14.32 24.27 7.04
N PHE A 230 15.37 23.49 7.33
CA PHE A 230 15.96 23.36 8.66
C PHE A 230 17.37 23.96 8.77
N GLN A 231 17.95 24.42 7.65
CA GLN A 231 19.32 24.93 7.58
C GLN A 231 19.60 26.14 8.49
N HIS A 232 18.57 26.90 8.87
CA HIS A 232 18.71 28.10 9.70
C HIS A 232 18.67 27.82 11.20
N ILE A 233 18.40 26.58 11.62
CA ILE A 233 18.42 26.18 13.03
C ILE A 233 19.86 26.26 13.54
N LEU A 234 20.10 27.17 14.48
CA LEU A 234 21.39 27.30 15.17
C LEU A 234 21.49 26.27 16.29
N GLU A 235 20.50 26.26 17.18
CA GLU A 235 20.49 25.46 18.39
C GLU A 235 19.08 24.92 18.66
N ILE A 236 19.03 23.68 19.17
CA ILE A 236 17.82 23.07 19.72
C ILE A 236 18.17 22.66 21.15
N LYS A 237 17.56 23.31 22.14
CA LYS A 237 17.92 23.20 23.54
C LYS A 237 16.80 22.57 24.35
N GLU A 238 17.13 21.53 25.10
CA GLU A 238 16.26 21.00 26.15
C GLU A 238 16.22 22.00 27.32
N ILE A 239 15.03 22.54 27.62
CA ILE A 239 14.81 23.34 28.83
C ILE A 239 14.43 22.41 29.99
N ASN A 240 13.57 21.43 29.71
CA ASN A 240 13.29 20.26 30.54
C ASN A 240 12.62 19.17 29.68
N GLU A 241 12.20 18.07 30.32
CA GLU A 241 11.62 16.89 29.64
C GLU A 241 10.45 17.20 28.70
N LEU A 242 9.67 18.26 28.95
CA LEU A 242 8.49 18.62 28.14
C LEU A 242 8.58 20.01 27.51
N VAL A 243 9.74 20.67 27.60
CA VAL A 243 9.93 22.02 27.08
C VAL A 243 11.27 22.10 26.36
N LEU A 244 11.23 22.54 25.11
CA LEU A 244 12.41 22.84 24.32
C LEU A 244 12.36 24.24 23.71
N GLU A 245 13.53 24.78 23.41
CA GLU A 245 13.70 26.05 22.69
C GLU A 245 14.50 25.80 21.40
N ILE A 246 14.03 26.35 20.28
CA ILE A 246 14.72 26.33 18.99
C ILE A 246 15.13 27.76 18.65
N THR A 247 16.41 27.96 18.38
CA THR A 247 16.99 29.25 18.00
C THR A 247 17.43 29.23 16.54
N PHE A 248 17.08 30.28 15.80
CA PHE A 248 17.37 30.44 14.38
C PHE A 248 18.34 31.58 14.12
N SER A 249 19.11 31.47 13.03
CA SER A 249 20.01 32.52 12.54
C SER A 249 19.26 33.74 11.99
N GLN A 250 18.02 33.54 11.54
CA GLN A 250 17.16 34.57 10.99
C GLN A 250 15.69 34.33 11.36
N PRO A 251 14.82 35.36 11.28
CA PRO A 251 13.39 35.18 11.49
C PRO A 251 12.82 34.08 10.58
N THR A 252 12.14 33.10 11.18
CA THR A 252 11.60 31.94 10.45
C THR A 252 10.08 31.89 10.62
N TYR A 253 9.37 32.76 9.89
CA TYR A 253 7.91 32.92 10.02
C TYR A 253 7.11 31.73 9.49
N GLN A 254 7.66 30.98 8.54
CA GLN A 254 7.02 29.81 7.94
C GLN A 254 7.28 28.51 8.73
N PHE A 255 7.95 28.59 9.89
CA PHE A 255 8.41 27.41 10.61
C PHE A 255 7.28 26.42 10.94
N LEU A 256 6.10 26.93 11.30
CA LEU A 256 4.92 26.09 11.56
C LEU A 256 4.47 25.28 10.35
N HIS A 257 4.58 25.81 9.13
CA HIS A 257 4.28 25.05 7.91
C HIS A 257 5.22 23.85 7.77
N HIS A 258 6.49 24.02 8.16
CA HIS A 258 7.48 22.96 8.06
C HIS A 258 7.28 21.88 9.13
N ILE A 259 7.14 22.29 10.40
CA ILE A 259 6.99 21.33 11.51
C ILE A 259 5.60 20.69 11.60
N GLY A 260 4.62 21.20 10.85
CA GLY A 260 3.30 20.60 10.70
C GLY A 260 3.19 19.66 9.49
N SER A 261 4.23 19.53 8.68
CA SER A 261 4.27 18.64 7.53
C SER A 261 4.72 17.23 7.93
N PHE A 262 4.33 16.23 7.14
CA PHE A 262 4.67 14.81 7.38
C PHE A 262 6.19 14.59 7.53
N TYR A 263 7.03 15.30 6.77
CA TYR A 263 8.48 15.12 6.80
C TYR A 263 9.15 15.56 8.11
N ALA A 264 8.42 16.28 8.96
CA ALA A 264 8.88 16.75 10.26
C ALA A 264 8.27 15.93 11.42
N SER A 265 7.67 14.77 11.13
CA SER A 265 7.07 13.92 12.14
C SER A 265 8.10 13.39 13.14
N ILE A 266 7.70 13.28 14.40
CA ILE A 266 8.63 13.04 15.51
C ILE A 266 9.02 11.56 15.62
N LEU A 267 10.33 11.33 15.71
CA LEU A 267 10.96 10.02 15.82
C LEU A 267 11.50 9.78 17.25
N PRO A 268 11.55 8.52 17.72
CA PRO A 268 12.06 8.19 19.03
C PRO A 268 13.59 8.33 19.10
N TYR A 269 14.13 9.17 20.00
CA TYR A 269 15.56 9.46 20.09
C TYR A 269 16.46 8.27 20.44
N ASP A 270 15.92 7.28 21.17
CA ASP A 270 16.65 6.17 21.77
C ASP A 270 16.97 5.06 20.78
N ILE A 271 16.07 4.83 19.82
CA ILE A 271 16.22 3.80 18.77
C ILE A 271 16.35 4.41 17.37
N GLY A 272 15.96 5.67 17.19
CA GLY A 272 15.92 6.33 15.90
C GLY A 272 14.85 5.76 14.96
N PHE A 273 15.06 5.93 13.67
CA PHE A 273 14.21 5.34 12.64
C PHE A 273 14.70 3.94 12.23
N ILE A 274 13.76 3.01 12.08
CA ILE A 274 13.99 1.63 11.62
C ILE A 274 12.95 1.34 10.53
N GLU A 275 13.41 1.05 9.31
CA GLU A 275 12.58 0.94 8.10
C GLU A 275 11.61 -0.27 8.16
N GLU A 276 12.07 -1.38 8.73
CA GLU A 276 11.30 -2.62 8.84
C GLU A 276 10.26 -2.59 9.97
N SER A 277 10.47 -1.74 10.98
CA SER A 277 9.60 -1.61 12.14
C SER A 277 9.58 -0.16 12.63
N PRO A 278 8.99 0.76 11.85
CA PRO A 278 8.94 2.16 12.21
C PRO A 278 8.10 2.35 13.46
N ILE A 279 8.62 3.14 14.39
CA ILE A 279 7.97 3.48 15.66
C ILE A 279 7.64 4.97 15.66
N GLY A 280 6.35 5.28 15.71
CA GLY A 280 5.84 6.63 15.82
C GLY A 280 4.83 6.77 16.96
N THR A 281 4.10 7.88 16.96
CA THR A 281 3.02 8.16 17.91
C THR A 281 1.63 8.05 17.27
N GLY A 282 1.58 7.78 15.97
CA GLY A 282 0.38 7.88 15.15
C GLY A 282 -0.72 6.86 15.49
N PRO A 283 -1.89 7.02 14.84
CA PRO A 283 -3.07 6.18 15.06
C PRO A 283 -2.84 4.70 14.75
N PHE A 284 -1.91 4.37 13.86
CA PHE A 284 -1.59 3.01 13.49
C PHE A 284 -0.09 2.74 13.62
N LYS A 285 0.27 1.47 13.86
CA LYS A 285 1.65 0.98 13.86
C LYS A 285 1.81 -0.10 12.80
N VAL A 286 3.02 -0.23 12.25
CA VAL A 286 3.31 -1.26 11.24
C VAL A 286 3.38 -2.62 11.92
N GLU A 287 2.45 -3.52 11.59
CA GLU A 287 2.45 -4.92 12.04
C GLU A 287 3.37 -5.75 11.14
N MET A 288 3.33 -5.50 9.83
CA MET A 288 4.05 -6.28 8.84
C MET A 288 4.29 -5.49 7.55
N ARG A 289 5.48 -5.63 6.96
CA ARG A 289 5.79 -5.11 5.63
C ARG A 289 6.64 -6.11 4.86
N ASN A 290 6.25 -6.37 3.61
CA ASN A 290 7.06 -7.10 2.63
C ASN A 290 6.77 -6.55 1.22
N GLU A 291 7.33 -7.18 0.19
CA GLU A 291 7.19 -6.74 -1.21
C GLU A 291 5.74 -6.69 -1.74
N ASN A 292 4.80 -7.42 -1.13
CA ASN A 292 3.42 -7.53 -1.58
C ASN A 292 2.40 -6.87 -0.64
N ILE A 293 2.74 -6.66 0.63
CA ILE A 293 1.80 -6.14 1.63
C ILE A 293 2.47 -5.14 2.58
N VAL A 294 1.72 -4.10 2.93
CA VAL A 294 1.93 -3.31 4.14
C VAL A 294 0.69 -3.46 5.01
N ARG A 295 0.85 -3.96 6.23
CA ARG A 295 -0.21 -4.13 7.20
C ARG A 295 0.03 -3.25 8.41
N LEU A 296 -0.99 -2.48 8.73
CA LEU A 296 -1.06 -1.63 9.90
C LEU A 296 -2.04 -2.22 10.92
N GLU A 297 -1.72 -2.05 12.19
CA GLU A 297 -2.60 -2.35 13.32
C GLU A 297 -2.87 -1.09 14.15
N ALA A 298 -4.05 -1.00 14.74
CA ALA A 298 -4.45 0.16 15.52
C ALA A 298 -3.56 0.38 16.76
N ASN A 299 -3.13 1.62 16.96
CA ASN A 299 -2.52 2.06 18.21
C ASN A 299 -3.62 2.32 19.25
N LEU A 300 -3.84 1.35 20.14
CA LEU A 300 -4.86 1.45 21.19
C LEU A 300 -4.60 2.58 22.19
N ALA A 301 -3.35 3.06 22.29
CA ALA A 301 -2.93 4.13 23.18
C ALA A 301 -2.79 5.48 22.46
N TYR A 302 -3.34 5.62 21.24
CA TYR A 302 -3.28 6.87 20.49
C TYR A 302 -3.95 8.01 21.25
N PHE A 303 -3.24 9.13 21.41
CA PHE A 303 -3.62 10.22 22.31
C PHE A 303 -4.84 11.03 21.83
N GLN A 304 -5.17 10.98 20.53
CA GLN A 304 -6.40 11.56 19.97
C GLN A 304 -7.59 10.58 19.94
N GLY A 305 -7.42 9.40 20.55
CA GLY A 305 -8.43 8.34 20.60
C GLY A 305 -8.19 7.24 19.57
N ARG A 306 -8.45 5.98 19.97
CA ARG A 306 -8.22 4.80 19.14
C ARG A 306 -8.96 4.93 17.79
N PRO A 307 -8.32 4.58 16.66
CA PRO A 307 -9.01 4.47 15.37
C PRO A 307 -10.20 3.52 15.40
N PHE A 308 -11.17 3.72 14.51
CA PHE A 308 -12.30 2.80 14.37
C PHE A 308 -11.86 1.43 13.86
N LEU A 309 -11.02 1.41 12.83
CA LEU A 309 -10.47 0.19 12.25
C LEU A 309 -9.43 -0.44 13.18
N ASP A 310 -9.43 -1.76 13.27
CA ASP A 310 -8.40 -2.55 13.94
C ASP A 310 -7.17 -2.73 13.06
N LYS A 311 -7.39 -2.94 11.76
CA LYS A 311 -6.32 -3.23 10.79
C LYS A 311 -6.55 -2.56 9.44
N VAL A 312 -5.45 -2.16 8.81
CA VAL A 312 -5.43 -1.71 7.40
C VAL A 312 -4.40 -2.54 6.65
N GLU A 313 -4.78 -3.09 5.51
CA GLU A 313 -3.90 -3.86 4.63
C GLU A 313 -3.83 -3.17 3.26
N LEU A 314 -2.63 -2.77 2.87
CA LEU A 314 -2.30 -2.27 1.55
C LEU A 314 -1.64 -3.40 0.77
N LEU A 315 -2.27 -3.84 -0.33
CA LEU A 315 -1.84 -4.99 -1.11
C LEU A 315 -1.36 -4.56 -2.49
N LYS A 316 -0.11 -4.86 -2.85
CA LYS A 316 0.47 -4.49 -4.14
C LYS A 316 -0.29 -5.14 -5.29
N THR A 317 -0.85 -4.34 -6.20
CA THR A 317 -1.62 -4.82 -7.34
C THR A 317 -1.84 -3.75 -8.40
N GLU A 318 -1.98 -4.17 -9.65
CA GLU A 318 -2.45 -3.32 -10.76
C GLU A 318 -3.97 -3.10 -10.76
N MET A 319 -4.72 -3.74 -9.85
CA MET A 319 -6.17 -3.52 -9.74
C MET A 319 -6.46 -2.05 -9.41
N ASP A 320 -7.37 -1.44 -10.18
CA ASP A 320 -7.85 -0.10 -9.87
C ASP A 320 -8.80 -0.11 -8.67
N ILE A 321 -8.59 0.83 -7.74
CA ILE A 321 -9.47 1.04 -6.59
C ILE A 321 -10.88 1.42 -7.02
N HIS A 322 -11.03 2.12 -8.14
CA HIS A 322 -12.33 2.48 -8.73
C HIS A 322 -13.10 1.28 -9.27
N MET A 323 -12.45 0.11 -9.42
CA MET A 323 -13.12 -1.14 -9.81
C MET A 323 -13.67 -1.94 -8.63
N LEU A 324 -13.51 -1.43 -7.39
CA LEU A 324 -13.91 -2.07 -6.15
C LEU A 324 -15.26 -1.51 -5.64
N ASP A 325 -16.37 -1.99 -6.20
CA ASP A 325 -17.74 -1.67 -5.77
C ASP A 325 -17.99 -1.92 -4.26
N THR A 326 -17.15 -2.73 -3.63
CA THR A 326 -17.21 -3.12 -2.21
C THR A 326 -16.73 -2.05 -1.24
N LEU A 327 -16.02 -1.02 -1.71
CA LEU A 327 -15.66 0.14 -0.88
C LEU A 327 -16.85 1.09 -0.68
N GLU A 328 -17.75 1.17 -1.66
CA GLU A 328 -18.83 2.17 -1.66
C GLU A 328 -20.13 1.70 -0.99
N LYS A 329 -20.40 0.39 -0.91
CA LYS A 329 -21.78 -0.11 -0.72
C LYS A 329 -22.14 -0.70 0.65
N LYS A 330 -21.26 -0.65 1.66
CA LYS A 330 -21.50 -1.37 2.93
C LYS A 330 -21.53 -0.55 4.21
N ALA A 331 -21.31 0.75 4.12
CA ALA A 331 -21.47 1.58 5.29
C ALA A 331 -22.85 2.24 5.26
N ASP A 332 -23.61 2.13 6.35
CA ASP A 332 -24.84 2.90 6.62
C ASP A 332 -24.56 4.40 6.82
N PHE A 333 -23.51 4.93 6.19
CA PHE A 333 -23.32 6.37 6.05
C PHE A 333 -24.29 6.85 4.97
N ASP A 334 -24.85 8.04 5.20
CA ASP A 334 -25.68 8.72 4.23
C ASP A 334 -24.91 8.85 2.90
N THR A 335 -25.18 7.97 1.95
CA THR A 335 -24.56 7.97 0.62
C THR A 335 -25.05 9.15 -0.24
N SER A 336 -25.95 9.99 0.27
CA SER A 336 -26.37 11.22 -0.42
C SER A 336 -25.31 12.30 -0.42
N SER A 337 -24.27 12.18 0.42
CA SER A 337 -23.09 13.04 0.39
C SER A 337 -21.86 12.27 -0.09
N SER A 338 -21.53 12.35 -1.38
CA SER A 338 -20.14 12.16 -1.78
C SER A 338 -19.33 13.31 -1.17
N ILE A 339 -18.29 12.98 -0.40
CA ILE A 339 -17.33 13.99 0.01
C ILE A 339 -16.28 14.05 -1.09
N GLU A 340 -16.51 14.91 -2.06
CA GLU A 340 -15.54 15.23 -3.09
C GLU A 340 -14.61 16.33 -2.57
N PHE A 341 -13.32 16.04 -2.56
CA PHE A 341 -12.29 17.01 -2.26
C PHE A 341 -11.57 17.32 -3.56
N ILE A 342 -11.47 18.60 -3.90
CA ILE A 342 -10.59 19.02 -4.99
C ILE A 342 -9.17 18.98 -4.45
N GLU A 343 -8.41 17.96 -4.83
CA GLU A 343 -6.97 17.98 -4.62
C GLU A 343 -6.38 19.04 -5.55
N LYS A 344 -5.99 20.18 -4.97
CA LYS A 344 -5.38 21.29 -5.71
C LYS A 344 -3.94 20.93 -6.07
N GLY A 345 -3.80 20.13 -7.12
CA GLY A 345 -2.53 19.82 -7.74
C GLY A 345 -2.09 20.89 -8.74
N SER A 346 -0.88 20.73 -9.26
CA SER A 346 -0.40 21.48 -10.42
C SER A 346 0.57 20.59 -11.18
N ASN A 347 0.41 20.53 -12.50
CA ASN A 347 1.34 19.82 -13.37
C ASN A 347 2.41 20.80 -13.87
N PHE A 348 3.67 20.39 -13.80
CA PHE A 348 4.80 21.22 -14.22
C PHE A 348 5.69 20.48 -15.20
N LEU A 349 6.16 21.19 -16.23
CA LEU A 349 7.30 20.76 -17.02
C LEU A 349 8.59 21.27 -16.37
N LEU A 350 9.38 20.37 -15.79
CA LEU A 350 10.67 20.71 -15.19
C LEU A 350 11.80 20.64 -16.23
N VAL A 351 12.61 21.70 -16.32
CA VAL A 351 13.76 21.77 -17.21
C VAL A 351 15.06 21.69 -16.42
N ASN A 352 15.88 20.68 -16.71
CA ASN A 352 17.20 20.53 -16.09
C ASN A 352 18.21 21.52 -16.70
N LEU A 353 18.45 22.64 -16.02
CA LEU A 353 19.40 23.68 -16.46
C LEU A 353 20.88 23.29 -16.28
N GLN A 354 21.18 22.22 -15.54
CA GLN A 354 22.55 21.71 -15.39
C GLN A 354 22.99 20.91 -16.62
N LYS A 355 22.05 20.36 -17.40
CA LYS A 355 22.35 19.64 -18.63
C LYS A 355 22.70 20.63 -19.74
N VAL A 356 23.91 20.50 -20.30
CA VAL A 356 24.34 21.29 -21.47
C VAL A 356 23.41 21.00 -22.65
N GLY A 357 22.80 22.04 -23.21
CA GLY A 357 21.84 21.89 -24.31
C GLY A 357 20.98 23.13 -24.58
N PRO A 358 20.09 23.07 -25.58
CA PRO A 358 19.33 24.23 -26.06
C PRO A 358 18.43 24.84 -24.98
N LEU A 359 17.96 24.04 -24.03
CA LEU A 359 17.07 24.50 -22.96
C LEU A 359 17.79 25.29 -21.85
N GLN A 360 19.13 25.39 -21.88
CA GLN A 360 19.85 26.34 -21.02
C GLN A 360 19.60 27.80 -21.42
N ASN A 361 19.40 28.06 -22.72
CA ASN A 361 19.00 29.38 -23.19
C ASN A 361 17.56 29.67 -22.75
N ARG A 362 17.36 30.82 -22.10
CA ARG A 362 16.07 31.30 -21.65
C ARG A 362 15.07 31.48 -22.80
N GLU A 363 15.48 32.03 -23.93
CA GLU A 363 14.61 32.28 -25.09
C GLU A 363 14.00 30.97 -25.60
N ASN A 364 14.79 29.91 -25.66
CA ASN A 364 14.31 28.58 -26.06
C ASN A 364 13.26 28.02 -25.08
N ARG A 365 13.37 28.33 -23.78
CA ARG A 365 12.36 27.93 -22.79
C ARG A 365 11.08 28.76 -22.91
N GLU A 366 11.19 30.05 -23.24
CA GLU A 366 10.03 30.92 -23.49
C GLU A 366 9.26 30.45 -24.74
N VAL A 367 9.97 30.06 -25.81
CA VAL A 367 9.36 29.42 -26.98
C VAL A 367 8.68 28.10 -26.61
N LEU A 368 9.36 27.23 -25.84
CA LEU A 368 8.77 25.97 -25.39
C LEU A 368 7.50 26.20 -24.57
N TYR A 369 7.52 27.15 -23.64
CA TYR A 369 6.35 27.52 -22.84
C TYR A 369 5.18 28.00 -23.72
N ALA A 370 5.46 28.81 -24.75
CA ALA A 370 4.45 29.29 -25.69
C ALA A 370 3.89 28.20 -26.62
N LEU A 371 4.64 27.12 -26.85
CA LEU A 371 4.22 25.97 -27.67
C LEU A 371 3.38 24.95 -26.91
N VAL A 372 3.45 24.92 -25.58
CA VAL A 372 2.58 24.08 -24.75
C VAL A 372 1.20 24.72 -24.72
N ASP A 373 0.23 24.08 -25.39
CA ASP A 373 -1.16 24.54 -25.39
C ASP A 373 -1.77 24.35 -24.00
N GLN A 374 -1.89 25.46 -23.27
CA GLN A 374 -2.43 25.48 -21.90
C GLN A 374 -3.93 25.18 -21.84
N ARG A 375 -4.63 25.12 -22.98
CA ARG A 375 -6.09 24.86 -23.05
C ARG A 375 -6.41 23.38 -23.28
N ALA A 376 -5.42 22.55 -23.59
CA ALA A 376 -5.61 21.12 -23.80
C ALA A 376 -5.76 20.32 -22.48
N ASP A 377 -5.46 20.92 -21.33
CA ASP A 377 -5.59 20.31 -20.00
C ASP A 377 -6.98 20.57 -19.33
N ASP A 378 -7.85 21.39 -19.94
CA ASP A 378 -9.21 21.74 -19.43
C ASP A 378 -10.34 20.86 -20.04
N SER A 379 -10.00 19.81 -20.81
CA SER A 379 -10.94 18.84 -21.41
C SER A 379 -10.72 17.43 -20.91
#